data_AF-A0A2D7NE76-F1
#
_entry.id   AF-A0A2D7NE76-F1
#
_cell.length_a   1.000
_cell.length_b   1.000
_cell.length_c   1.000
_cell.angle_alpha   90.00
_cell.angle_beta   90.00
_cell.angle_gamma   90.00
#
_symmetry.space_group_name_H-M   'P 1'
#
loop_
_entity.id
_entity.type
_entity.pdbx_description
1 polymer ?
#
loop_
_entity_poly.entity_id
_entity_poly.type
_entity_poly.pdbx_seq_one_letter_code
_entity_poly.pdbx_strand_id
1 'polypeptide(L)' 'MAKSNDLYSSMAELWESFQTNHAKFSESGNKAAGTRARKSIGELKKLVTDYRKASVEESK' A
#
# COMPACT_ATOMS: atom_id res chain seq x y z
N MET A 1 11.69 6.64 -15.00
CA MET A 1 12.14 6.27 -13.64
C MET A 1 12.24 4.74 -13.59
N ALA A 2 13.00 4.18 -12.65
CA ALA A 2 13.07 2.72 -12.48
C ALA A 2 11.69 2.18 -12.08
N LYS A 3 11.28 1.02 -12.60
CA LYS A 3 9.95 0.46 -12.35
C LYS A 3 9.73 0.16 -10.86
N SER A 4 10.78 -0.22 -10.15
CA SER A 4 10.73 -0.44 -8.70
C SER A 4 10.43 0.86 -7.93
N ASN A 5 10.90 2.02 -8.40
CA ASN A 5 10.61 3.32 -7.78
C ASN A 5 9.15 3.74 -7.97
N ASP A 6 8.58 3.50 -9.15
CA ASP A 6 7.16 3.81 -9.40
C ASP A 6 6.23 2.94 -8.52
N LEU A 7 6.60 1.66 -8.38
CA LEU A 7 5.91 0.73 -7.48
C LEU A 7 6.08 1.12 -6.01
N TYR A 8 7.27 1.55 -5.61
CA TYR A 8 7.54 2.05 -4.26
C TYR A 8 6.66 3.26 -3.91
N SER A 9 6.57 4.25 -4.80
CA SER A 9 5.73 5.44 -4.59
C SER A 9 4.26 5.05 -4.45
N SER A 10 3.77 4.17 -5.33
CA SER A 10 2.39 3.65 -5.25
C SER A 10 2.12 2.89 -3.94
N MET A 11 3.10 2.12 -3.47
CA MET A 11 3.02 1.40 -2.20
C MET A 11 3.00 2.35 -1.00
N ALA A 12 3.79 3.43 -1.04
CA ALA A 12 3.82 4.43 0.02
C ALA A 12 2.47 5.14 0.18
N GLU A 13 1.83 5.55 -0.92
CA GLU A 13 0.49 6.16 -0.91
C GLU A 13 -0.58 5.22 -0.34
N LEU A 14 -0.55 3.94 -0.74
CA LEU A 14 -1.46 2.92 -0.21
C LEU A 14 -1.23 2.67 1.28
N TRP A 15 0.02 2.70 1.73
CA TRP A 15 0.37 2.56 3.14
C TRP A 15 -0.11 3.75 3.98
N GLU A 16 0.08 4.98 3.52
CA GLU A 16 -0.41 6.18 4.21
C GLU A 16 -1.94 6.16 4.33
N SER A 17 -2.64 5.79 3.25
CA SER A 17 -4.09 5.63 3.24
C SER A 17 -4.55 4.53 4.21
N PHE A 18 -3.83 3.40 4.25
CA PHE A 18 -4.09 2.34 5.22
C PHE A 18 -3.91 2.85 6.66
N GLN A 19 -2.79 3.49 6.99
CA GLN A 19 -2.51 3.99 8.33
C GLN A 19 -3.57 5.00 8.78
N THR A 20 -3.88 5.98 7.94
CA THR A 20 -4.87 7.03 8.24
C THR A 20 -6.25 6.45 8.51
N ASN A 21 -6.70 5.52 7.66
CA ASN A 21 -8.03 4.93 7.82
C ASN A 21 -8.07 3.90 8.96
N HIS A 22 -6.96 3.18 9.21
CA HIS A 22 -6.84 2.28 10.34
C HIS A 22 -6.94 3.04 11.65
N ALA A 23 -6.18 4.12 11.83
CA ALA A 23 -6.24 4.96 13.03
C ALA A 23 -7.67 5.47 13.30
N LYS A 24 -8.33 6.05 12.29
CA LYS A 24 -9.72 6.52 12.40
C LYS A 24 -10.69 5.41 12.81
N PHE A 25 -10.52 4.19 12.28
CA PHE A 25 -11.35 3.05 12.66
C PHE A 25 -11.07 2.62 14.11
N SER A 26 -9.80 2.53 14.50
CA SER A 26 -9.38 2.10 15.83
C SER A 26 -9.81 3.07 16.94
N GLU A 27 -9.78 4.38 16.68
CA GLU A 27 -10.14 5.41 17.66
C GLU A 27 -11.65 5.58 17.84
N SER A 28 -12.42 5.50 16.75
CA SER A 28 -13.83 5.92 16.76
C SER A 28 -14.82 4.84 16.32
N GLY A 29 -14.35 3.65 15.95
CA GLY A 29 -15.19 2.59 15.39
C GLY A 29 -15.78 2.91 14.02
N ASN A 30 -15.24 3.92 13.30
CA ASN A 30 -15.76 4.37 12.02
C ASN A 30 -15.68 3.26 10.95
N LYS A 31 -16.81 2.57 10.70
CA LYS A 31 -16.89 1.42 9.78
C LYS A 31 -16.45 1.74 8.36
N ALA A 32 -16.71 2.96 7.86
CA ALA A 32 -16.29 3.37 6.52
C ALA A 32 -14.76 3.46 6.42
N ALA A 33 -14.10 4.01 7.46
CA ALA A 33 -12.64 4.00 7.56
C ALA A 33 -12.09 2.57 7.61
N GLY A 34 -12.72 1.68 8.38
CA GLY A 34 -12.34 0.26 8.41
C GLY A 34 -12.40 -0.42 7.04
N THR A 35 -13.45 -0.16 6.25
CA THR A 35 -13.56 -0.67 4.87
C THR A 35 -12.47 -0.10 3.96
N ARG A 36 -12.17 1.20 4.05
CA ARG A 36 -11.10 1.83 3.27
C ARG A 36 -9.73 1.28 3.63
N ALA A 37 -9.43 1.10 4.92
CA ALA A 37 -8.17 0.51 5.37
C ALA A 37 -7.96 -0.90 4.78
N ARG A 38 -8.99 -1.76 4.83
CA ARG A 38 -8.92 -3.11 4.23
C ARG A 38 -8.74 -3.09 2.72
N LYS A 39 -9.33 -2.11 2.03
CA LYS A 39 -9.12 -1.91 0.59
C LYS A 39 -7.67 -1.55 0.29
N SER A 40 -7.13 -0.51 0.96
CA SER A 40 -5.76 -0.03 0.73
C SER A 40 -4.71 -1.11 1.00
N ILE A 41 -4.83 -1.87 2.09
CA ILE A 41 -3.89 -2.96 2.37
C ILE A 41 -4.02 -4.12 1.38
N GLY A 42 -5.23 -4.38 0.87
CA GLY A 42 -5.48 -5.36 -0.18
C GLY A 42 -4.86 -4.97 -1.52
N GLU A 43 -4.90 -3.69 -1.87
CA GLU A 43 -4.22 -3.13 -3.04
C GLU A 43 -2.70 -3.16 -2.87
N LEU A 44 -2.18 -2.80 -1.69
CA LEU A 44 -0.75 -2.88 -1.35
C LEU A 44 -0.22 -4.30 -1.56
N LYS A 45 -0.94 -5.31 -1.05
CA LYS A 45 -0.56 -6.73 -1.18
C LYS A 45 -0.34 -7.15 -2.64
N LYS A 46 -1.12 -6.61 -3.59
CA LYS A 46 -0.99 -6.94 -5.01
C LYS A 46 0.35 -6.47 -5.59
N LEU A 47 0.89 -5.35 -5.08
CA LEU A 47 2.12 -4.74 -5.61
C LEU A 47 3.40 -5.38 -5.07
N VAL A 48 3.37 -6.05 -3.91
CA VAL A 48 4.57 -6.58 -3.23
C VAL A 48 5.40 -7.50 -4.14
N THR A 49 4.74 -8.41 -4.86
CA THR A 49 5.45 -9.36 -5.73
C THR A 49 6.07 -8.67 -6.93
N ASP A 50 5.36 -7.71 -7.52
CA ASP A 50 5.81 -6.98 -8.69
C ASP A 50 6.98 -6.06 -8.36
N TYR A 51 6.95 -5.42 -7.18
CA TYR A 51 8.07 -4.64 -6.67
C TYR A 51 9.32 -5.51 -6.52
N ARG A 52 9.20 -6.67 -5.86
CA ARG A 52 10.33 -7.60 -5.68
C ARG A 52 10.91 -8.03 -7.03
N LYS A 53 10.07 -8.36 -8.01
CA LYS A 53 10.53 -8.73 -9.36
C LYS A 53 11.25 -7.59 -10.05
N ALA A 54 10.69 -6.38 -10.03
CA ALA A 54 11.29 -5.19 -10.64
C ALA A 54 12.65 -4.87 -10.01
N SER A 55 12.73 -4.87 -8.67
CA SER A 55 13.98 -4.61 -7.94
C SER A 55 15.07 -5.63 -8.26
N VAL A 56 14.73 -6.92 -8.35
CA VAL A 56 15.69 -7.97 -8.72
C VAL A 56 16.16 -7.81 -10.18
N GLU A 57 15.25 -7.49 -11.10
CA GLU A 57 15.60 -7.30 -12.51
C GLU A 57 16.51 -6.09 -12.74
N GLU A 58 16.28 -5.00 -12.00
CA GLU A 58 17.10 -3.79 -12.06
C GLU A 58 18.51 -3.96 -11.46
N SER A 59 18.73 -5.05 -10.70
CA SER A 59 20.01 -5.37 -10.08
C SER A 59 20.86 -6.35 -10.91
N LYS A 60 20.41 -6.71 -12.12
CA LYS A 60 21.13 -7.58 -13.07
C LYS A 60 21.89 -6.73 -14.09
#